data_AF-A0AAD7M999-F1
#
_entry.id   AF-A0AAD7M999-F1
#
_cell.length_a   1.000
_cell.length_b   1.000
_cell.length_c   1.000
_cell.angle_alpha   90.00
_cell.angle_beta   90.00
_cell.angle_gamma   90.00
#
_symmetry.space_group_name_H-M   'P 1'
#
loop_
_entity.id
_entity.type
_entity.pdbx_description
1 polymer ?
#
loop_
_entity_poly.entity_id
_entity_poly.type
_entity_poly.pdbx_seq_one_letter_code
_entity_poly.pdbx_strand_id
1 'polypeptide(L)'
;LFLLDKLLKESGRSLKDWPVMPLPLKDWDAEINNPLIAKQLDYDRDAERARAEEQIPKLNTEQRAAFDKIVASVRENLGKTYFLHGPGGTGKTFVYETCCHRLRSEEHIVLCVASSGISALLLPGGRTSHSMLKIPVEGINAQSFCSIPKNSPRADLLRRATLI
;
A
#
# COMPACT_ATOMS: atom_id res chain seq x y z
N LEU A 1 9.63 19.03 -19.80
CA LEU A 1 10.96 18.85 -20.44
C LEU A 1 11.46 17.42 -20.37
N PHE A 2 11.34 16.72 -19.24
CA PHE A 2 11.72 15.30 -19.14
C PHE A 2 11.10 14.38 -20.21
N LEU A 3 9.77 14.40 -20.36
CA LEU A 3 9.07 13.60 -21.39
C LEU A 3 9.51 13.94 -22.82
N LEU A 4 9.88 15.20 -23.07
CA LEU A 4 10.38 15.67 -24.36
C LEU A 4 11.80 15.14 -24.65
N ASP A 5 12.69 15.16 -23.65
CA ASP A 5 14.03 14.55 -23.76
C ASP A 5 13.94 13.03 -24.00
N LYS A 6 12.96 12.36 -23.40
CA LYS A 6 12.71 10.91 -23.60
C LYS A 6 12.31 10.59 -25.04
N LEU A 7 11.37 11.34 -25.63
CA LEU A 7 10.99 11.20 -27.03
C LEU A 7 12.14 11.52 -28.00
N LEU A 8 12.97 12.51 -27.66
CA LEU A 8 14.15 12.82 -28.47
C LEU A 8 15.18 11.69 -28.46
N LYS A 9 15.37 11.04 -27.30
CA LYS A 9 16.28 9.89 -27.17
C LYS A 9 15.86 8.71 -28.03
N GLU A 10 14.55 8.50 -28.22
CA GLU A 10 14.03 7.49 -29.17
C GLU A 10 14.45 7.78 -30.63
N SER A 11 14.67 9.05 -30.95
CA SER A 11 15.22 9.50 -32.25
C SER A 11 16.75 9.68 -32.27
N GLY A 12 17.45 9.24 -31.21
CA GLY A 12 18.91 9.34 -31.08
C GLY A 12 19.44 10.74 -30.76
N ARG A 13 18.58 11.64 -30.28
CA ARG A 13 18.96 13.01 -29.86
C ARG A 13 18.61 13.27 -28.40
N SER A 14 19.08 14.36 -27.82
CA SER A 14 18.74 14.80 -26.47
C SER A 14 18.58 16.30 -26.43
N LEU A 15 17.83 16.83 -25.45
CA LEU A 15 17.75 18.27 -25.19
C LEU A 15 19.13 18.90 -24.95
N LYS A 16 20.15 18.11 -24.58
CA LYS A 16 21.55 18.55 -24.49
C LYS A 16 22.16 18.95 -25.83
N ASP A 17 21.62 18.47 -26.94
CA ASP A 17 22.09 18.78 -28.30
C ASP A 17 21.69 20.19 -28.75
N TRP A 18 20.87 20.90 -27.94
CA TRP A 18 20.43 22.27 -28.20
C TRP A 18 20.76 23.19 -27.01
N PRO A 19 21.85 23.98 -27.07
CA PRO A 19 22.37 24.75 -25.92
C PRO A 19 21.41 25.80 -25.34
N VAL A 20 20.41 26.23 -26.11
CA VAL A 20 19.42 27.25 -25.69
C VAL A 20 18.21 26.61 -24.98
N MET A 21 18.05 25.29 -25.07
CA MET A 21 16.91 24.59 -24.48
C MET A 21 17.11 24.36 -22.98
N PRO A 22 16.09 24.65 -22.14
CA PRO A 22 16.16 24.33 -20.72
C PRO A 22 16.23 22.81 -20.53
N LEU A 23 17.17 22.36 -19.71
CA LEU A 23 17.30 20.96 -19.35
C LEU A 23 16.22 20.57 -18.32
N PRO A 24 15.83 19.28 -18.26
CA PRO A 24 14.99 18.79 -17.17
C PRO A 24 15.64 19.09 -15.82
N LEU A 25 14.98 19.92 -15.00
CA LEU A 25 15.44 20.27 -13.65
C LEU A 25 15.34 19.11 -12.65
N LYS A 26 14.54 18.10 -12.98
CA LYS A 26 14.31 16.90 -12.18
C LYS A 26 14.47 15.65 -13.05
N ASP A 27 15.05 14.61 -12.47
CA ASP A 27 15.09 13.28 -13.05
C ASP A 27 13.80 12.53 -12.68
N TRP A 28 12.81 12.59 -13.56
CA TRP A 28 11.53 11.93 -13.32
C TRP A 28 11.63 10.41 -13.50
N ASP A 29 12.71 9.83 -14.05
CA ASP A 29 12.87 8.35 -14.05
C ASP A 29 13.00 7.82 -12.60
N ALA A 30 13.49 8.64 -11.67
CA ALA A 30 13.52 8.30 -10.25
C ALA A 30 12.15 8.46 -9.55
N GLU A 31 11.32 9.41 -9.99
CA GLU A 31 9.97 9.70 -9.45
C GLU A 31 8.84 8.86 -10.12
N ILE A 32 9.04 8.28 -11.32
CA ILE A 32 8.07 7.41 -12.03
C ILE A 32 8.19 5.93 -11.55
N ASN A 33 8.55 5.69 -10.29
CA ASN A 33 8.76 4.35 -9.76
C ASN A 33 7.45 3.71 -9.27
N ASN A 34 6.92 2.80 -10.10
CA ASN A 34 5.83 1.86 -9.81
C ASN A 34 4.45 2.51 -9.46
N PRO A 35 3.49 2.51 -10.41
CA PRO A 35 2.18 3.17 -10.22
C PRO A 35 1.35 2.56 -9.09
N LEU A 36 1.61 1.29 -8.72
CA LEU A 36 0.92 0.66 -7.59
C LEU A 36 1.38 1.25 -6.26
N ILE A 37 2.67 1.58 -6.15
CA ILE A 37 3.21 2.25 -4.95
C ILE A 37 2.75 3.70 -4.93
N ALA A 38 2.82 4.42 -6.06
CA ALA A 38 2.33 5.79 -6.14
C ALA A 38 0.88 5.90 -5.65
N LYS A 39 0.01 5.00 -6.11
CA LYS A 39 -1.39 4.93 -5.64
C LYS A 39 -1.53 4.67 -4.14
N GLN A 40 -0.61 3.93 -3.51
CA GLN A 40 -0.64 3.71 -2.06
C GLN A 40 -0.09 4.88 -1.24
N LEU A 41 0.68 5.77 -1.86
CA LEU A 41 1.22 6.98 -1.22
C LEU A 41 0.37 8.23 -1.50
N ASP A 42 -0.58 8.14 -2.44
CA ASP A 42 -1.48 9.23 -2.86
C ASP A 42 -2.64 9.49 -1.88
N TYR A 43 -2.72 8.76 -0.76
CA TYR A 43 -3.72 9.04 0.27
C TYR A 43 -3.44 10.40 0.94
N ASP A 44 -4.49 11.20 1.13
CA ASP A 44 -4.41 12.45 1.88
C ASP A 44 -4.07 12.18 3.35
N ARG A 45 -2.85 12.55 3.74
CA ARG A 45 -2.29 12.26 5.07
C ARG A 45 -3.05 12.96 6.19
N ASP A 46 -3.52 14.18 5.95
CA ASP A 46 -4.24 14.95 6.96
C ASP A 46 -5.65 14.40 7.14
N ALA A 47 -6.30 13.99 6.04
CA ALA A 47 -7.58 13.28 6.13
C ALA A 47 -7.46 11.93 6.84
N GLU A 48 -6.42 11.14 6.53
CA GLU A 48 -6.17 9.85 7.20
C GLU A 48 -5.83 10.06 8.69
N ARG A 49 -5.06 11.11 9.03
CA ARG A 49 -4.77 11.50 10.42
C ARG A 49 -6.05 11.85 11.16
N ALA A 50 -6.90 12.72 10.59
CA ALA A 50 -8.14 13.15 11.21
C ALA A 50 -9.06 11.96 11.50
N ARG A 51 -9.20 11.02 10.55
CA ARG A 51 -9.96 9.78 10.75
C ARG A 51 -9.39 8.93 11.90
N ALA A 52 -8.07 8.75 11.95
CA ALA A 52 -7.43 8.00 13.02
C ALA A 52 -7.66 8.67 14.39
N GLU A 53 -7.50 10.00 14.47
CA GLU A 53 -7.73 10.77 15.70
C GLU A 53 -9.18 10.74 16.16
N GLU A 54 -10.14 10.64 15.23
CA GLU A 54 -11.56 10.46 15.55
C GLU A 54 -11.86 9.04 16.07
N GLN A 55 -11.20 8.02 15.50
CA GLN A 55 -11.48 6.61 15.80
C GLN A 55 -10.76 6.09 17.05
N ILE A 56 -9.51 6.49 17.28
CA ILE A 56 -8.69 5.99 18.41
C ILE A 56 -9.38 6.14 19.78
N PRO A 57 -10.04 7.27 20.10
CA PRO A 57 -10.75 7.43 21.37
C PRO A 57 -11.98 6.52 21.52
N LYS A 58 -12.52 6.00 20.41
CA LYS A 58 -13.71 5.13 20.38
C LYS A 58 -13.36 3.65 20.57
N LEU A 59 -12.08 3.29 20.56
CA LEU A 59 -11.62 1.92 20.82
C LEU A 59 -11.88 1.55 22.28
N ASN A 60 -12.44 0.37 22.51
CA ASN A 60 -12.49 -0.20 23.86
C ASN A 60 -11.09 -0.64 24.32
N THR A 61 -10.95 -1.01 25.59
CA THR A 61 -9.65 -1.36 26.20
C THR A 61 -8.89 -2.46 25.45
N GLU A 62 -9.56 -3.53 25.04
CA GLU A 62 -8.93 -4.66 24.36
C GLU A 62 -8.55 -4.32 22.91
N GLN A 63 -9.44 -3.62 22.21
CA GLN A 63 -9.19 -3.11 20.86
C GLN A 63 -8.02 -2.12 20.85
N ARG A 64 -7.94 -1.24 21.86
CA ARG A 64 -6.85 -0.28 22.03
C ARG A 64 -5.52 -0.99 22.28
N ALA A 65 -5.51 -2.01 23.14
CA ALA A 65 -4.32 -2.82 23.38
C ALA A 65 -3.82 -3.53 22.10
N ALA A 66 -4.74 -4.05 21.28
CA ALA A 66 -4.41 -4.65 19.99
C ALA A 66 -3.85 -3.61 19.01
N PHE A 67 -4.52 -2.46 18.87
CA PHE A 67 -4.10 -1.35 18.03
C PHE A 67 -2.69 -0.87 18.40
N ASP A 68 -2.45 -0.55 19.66
CA ASP A 68 -1.16 -0.02 20.13
C ASP A 68 -0.03 -1.02 19.85
N LYS A 69 -0.28 -2.32 20.09
CA LYS A 69 0.70 -3.39 19.83
C LYS A 69 1.03 -3.55 18.35
N ILE A 70 0.03 -3.49 17.48
CA ILE A 70 0.21 -3.61 16.02
C ILE A 70 0.98 -2.39 15.50
N VAL A 71 0.55 -1.18 15.85
CA VAL A 71 1.18 0.06 15.36
C VAL A 71 2.62 0.18 15.85
N ALA A 72 2.90 -0.11 17.13
CA ALA A 72 4.26 -0.13 17.66
C ALA A 72 5.13 -1.14 16.90
N SER A 73 4.62 -2.35 16.65
CA SER A 73 5.33 -3.38 15.91
C SER A 73 5.68 -2.99 14.47
N VAL A 74 4.84 -2.19 13.81
CA VAL A 74 5.11 -1.67 12.47
C VAL A 74 6.19 -0.60 12.52
N ARG A 75 6.09 0.36 13.46
CA ARG A 75 7.09 1.44 13.61
C ARG A 75 8.47 0.94 13.99
N GLU A 76 8.53 -0.08 14.84
CA GLU A 76 9.76 -0.74 15.27
C GLU A 76 10.26 -1.78 14.26
N ASN A 77 9.52 -1.99 13.15
CA ASN A 77 9.84 -2.95 12.09
C ASN A 77 10.12 -4.37 12.62
N LEU A 78 9.30 -4.85 13.57
CA LEU A 78 9.53 -6.14 14.24
C LEU A 78 9.15 -7.36 13.39
N GLY A 79 8.44 -7.17 12.28
CA GLY A 79 8.02 -8.28 11.39
C GLY A 79 7.10 -9.32 12.06
N LYS A 80 6.28 -8.92 13.03
CA LYS A 80 5.39 -9.84 13.77
C LYS A 80 4.06 -10.06 13.05
N THR A 81 3.51 -11.26 13.23
CA THR A 81 2.15 -11.62 12.78
C THR A 81 1.18 -11.60 13.96
N TYR A 82 0.01 -11.01 13.74
CA TYR A 82 -1.07 -10.91 14.74
C TYR A 82 -2.35 -11.56 14.22
N PHE A 83 -3.08 -12.22 15.11
CA PHE A 83 -4.42 -12.73 14.84
C PHE A 83 -5.39 -12.13 15.85
N LEU A 84 -6.22 -11.19 15.39
CA LEU A 84 -7.24 -10.56 16.22
C LEU A 84 -8.50 -11.43 16.25
N HIS A 85 -8.68 -12.16 17.34
CA HIS A 85 -9.82 -13.06 17.54
C HIS A 85 -10.94 -12.37 18.32
N GLY A 86 -12.19 -12.65 17.95
CA GLY A 86 -13.37 -12.21 18.68
C GLY A 86 -14.66 -12.59 17.97
N PRO A 87 -15.79 -12.73 18.70
CA PRO A 87 -17.10 -13.01 18.12
C PRO A 87 -17.54 -12.03 17.02
N GLY A 88 -18.61 -12.37 16.30
CA GLY A 88 -19.27 -11.43 15.40
C GLY A 88 -19.70 -10.16 16.14
N GLY A 89 -19.55 -8.98 15.50
CA GLY A 89 -19.97 -7.70 16.09
C GLY A 89 -19.00 -7.05 17.08
N THR A 90 -17.84 -7.65 17.39
CA THR A 90 -16.88 -7.06 18.36
C THR A 90 -15.98 -5.95 17.79
N GLY A 91 -16.28 -5.41 16.61
CA GLY A 91 -15.52 -4.29 16.03
C GLY A 91 -14.11 -4.62 15.54
N LYS A 92 -13.79 -5.87 15.18
CA LYS A 92 -12.48 -6.23 14.60
C LYS A 92 -12.13 -5.38 13.37
N THR A 93 -13.10 -5.19 12.48
CA THR A 93 -12.93 -4.34 11.28
C THR A 93 -12.58 -2.90 11.66
N PHE A 94 -13.21 -2.37 12.72
CA PHE A 94 -12.93 -1.02 13.22
C PHE A 94 -11.47 -0.89 13.70
N VAL A 95 -10.91 -1.92 14.32
CA VAL A 95 -9.47 -1.94 14.68
C VAL A 95 -8.59 -1.92 13.43
N TYR A 96 -8.91 -2.74 12.42
CA TYR A 96 -8.14 -2.79 11.16
C TYR A 96 -8.17 -1.45 10.42
N GLU A 97 -9.35 -0.82 10.34
CA GLU A 97 -9.54 0.52 9.78
C GLU A 97 -8.70 1.56 10.53
N THR A 98 -8.76 1.55 11.86
CA THR A 98 -8.04 2.52 12.70
C THR A 98 -6.52 2.36 12.53
N CYS A 99 -6.00 1.12 12.49
CA CYS A 99 -4.59 0.85 12.17
C CYS A 99 -4.22 1.40 10.78
N CYS A 100 -5.07 1.16 9.79
CA CYS A 100 -4.84 1.58 8.40
C CYS A 100 -4.73 3.11 8.30
N HIS A 101 -5.71 3.84 8.81
CA HIS A 101 -5.70 5.31 8.82
C HIS A 101 -4.49 5.86 9.57
N ARG A 102 -4.18 5.29 10.74
CA ARG A 102 -3.03 5.75 11.53
C ARG A 102 -1.72 5.60 10.76
N LEU A 103 -1.47 4.41 10.21
CA LEU A 103 -0.20 4.12 9.52
C LEU A 103 -0.10 4.87 8.18
N ARG A 104 -1.20 5.01 7.43
CA ARG A 104 -1.19 5.79 6.18
C ARG A 104 -0.91 7.27 6.41
N SER A 105 -1.40 7.85 7.52
CA SER A 105 -1.04 9.24 7.90
C SER A 105 0.47 9.43 8.16
N GLU A 106 1.17 8.34 8.46
CA GLU A 106 2.61 8.24 8.69
C GLU A 106 3.38 7.78 7.43
N GLU A 107 2.75 7.82 6.25
CA GLU A 107 3.34 7.45 4.94
C GLU A 107 3.70 5.97 4.80
N HIS A 108 3.15 5.11 5.66
CA HIS A 108 3.30 3.67 5.54
C HIS A 108 2.38 3.11 4.45
N ILE A 109 2.89 2.14 3.68
CA ILE A 109 2.10 1.38 2.71
C ILE A 109 1.36 0.25 3.43
N VAL A 110 0.05 0.39 3.57
CA VAL A 110 -0.84 -0.60 4.18
C VAL A 110 -1.73 -1.24 3.12
N LEU A 111 -1.60 -2.55 2.96
CA LEU A 111 -2.34 -3.34 1.97
C LEU A 111 -3.53 -4.05 2.63
N CYS A 112 -4.71 -3.44 2.58
CA CYS A 112 -5.91 -4.09 3.11
C CYS A 112 -6.37 -5.25 2.21
N VAL A 113 -6.28 -6.48 2.71
CA VAL A 113 -6.65 -7.69 1.97
C VAL A 113 -7.76 -8.46 2.69
N ALA A 114 -8.77 -8.91 1.94
CA ALA A 114 -9.85 -9.73 2.48
C ALA A 114 -10.14 -10.96 1.59
N SER A 115 -10.75 -12.01 2.15
CA SER A 115 -11.08 -13.22 1.39
C SER A 115 -12.23 -12.99 0.39
N SER A 116 -13.23 -12.19 0.76
CA SER A 116 -14.41 -11.89 -0.05
C SER A 116 -14.42 -10.44 -0.56
N GLY A 117 -15.13 -10.19 -1.66
CA GLY A 117 -15.32 -8.85 -2.19
C GLY A 117 -16.07 -7.93 -1.21
N ILE A 118 -17.10 -8.44 -0.55
CA ILE A 118 -17.89 -7.66 0.42
C ILE A 118 -17.04 -7.25 1.62
N SER A 119 -16.22 -8.16 2.15
CA SER A 119 -15.29 -7.84 3.23
C SER A 119 -14.22 -6.83 2.81
N ALA A 120 -13.76 -6.89 1.56
CA ALA A 120 -12.78 -5.94 1.03
C ALA A 120 -13.33 -4.50 0.96
N LEU A 121 -14.63 -4.33 0.68
CA LEU A 121 -15.28 -3.02 0.63
C LEU A 121 -15.32 -2.30 1.98
N LEU A 122 -15.30 -3.06 3.08
CA LEU A 122 -15.27 -2.49 4.42
C LEU A 122 -13.90 -1.91 4.77
N LEU A 123 -12.84 -2.36 4.11
CA LEU A 123 -11.49 -1.87 4.40
C LEU A 123 -11.11 -0.71 3.45
N PRO A 124 -10.43 0.35 3.94
CA PRO A 124 -10.00 1.48 3.13
C PRO A 124 -9.08 1.06 1.98
N GLY A 125 -9.59 1.15 0.73
CA GLY A 125 -8.85 0.69 -0.45
C GLY A 125 -8.67 -0.83 -0.52
N GLY A 126 -9.51 -1.58 0.19
CA GLY A 126 -9.42 -3.02 0.31
C GLY A 126 -9.57 -3.76 -1.01
N ARG A 127 -8.89 -4.91 -1.10
CA ARG A 127 -8.92 -5.80 -2.26
C ARG A 127 -9.08 -7.24 -1.81
N THR A 128 -9.61 -8.09 -2.69
CA THR A 128 -9.64 -9.52 -2.40
C THR A 128 -8.24 -10.13 -2.45
N SER A 129 -7.96 -11.16 -1.65
CA SER A 129 -6.68 -11.89 -1.64
C SER A 129 -6.31 -12.38 -3.04
N HIS A 130 -7.30 -12.90 -3.78
CA HIS A 130 -7.14 -13.31 -5.17
C HIS A 130 -6.61 -12.18 -6.06
N SER A 131 -7.18 -10.97 -5.95
CA SER A 131 -6.78 -9.85 -6.81
C SER A 131 -5.46 -9.21 -6.38
N MET A 132 -5.20 -9.13 -5.06
CA MET A 132 -4.01 -8.48 -4.51
C MET A 132 -2.78 -9.36 -4.67
N LEU A 133 -2.88 -10.64 -4.28
CA LEU A 133 -1.78 -11.60 -4.29
C LEU A 133 -1.71 -12.46 -5.55
N LYS A 134 -2.66 -12.31 -6.48
CA LYS A 134 -2.73 -13.11 -7.73
C LYS A 134 -2.79 -14.62 -7.45
N ILE A 135 -3.64 -14.99 -6.49
CA ILE A 135 -3.98 -16.38 -6.19
C ILE A 135 -4.84 -16.92 -7.35
N PRO A 136 -4.47 -18.07 -7.96
CA PRO A 136 -5.31 -18.74 -8.96
C PRO A 136 -6.70 -19.07 -8.39
N VAL A 137 -7.76 -18.88 -9.19
CA VAL A 137 -9.14 -19.15 -8.75
C VAL A 137 -9.55 -20.60 -9.04
N GLU A 138 -9.04 -21.17 -10.13
CA GLU A 138 -9.38 -22.52 -10.59
C GLU A 138 -8.17 -23.44 -10.51
N GLY A 139 -8.42 -24.74 -10.32
CA GLY A 139 -7.39 -25.78 -10.38
C GLY A 139 -6.34 -25.74 -9.26
N ILE A 140 -6.69 -25.16 -8.09
CA ILE A 140 -5.77 -25.05 -6.95
C ILE A 140 -5.38 -26.45 -6.46
N ASN A 141 -4.07 -26.68 -6.40
CA ASN A 141 -3.46 -27.91 -5.88
C ASN A 141 -2.18 -27.57 -5.10
N ALA A 142 -1.50 -28.60 -4.57
CA ALA A 142 -0.29 -28.43 -3.77
C ALA A 142 0.90 -27.76 -4.50
N GLN A 143 0.86 -27.69 -5.84
CA GLN A 143 1.88 -27.04 -6.67
C GLN A 143 1.46 -25.64 -7.14
N SER A 144 0.28 -25.16 -6.75
CA SER A 144 -0.20 -23.84 -7.11
C SER A 144 0.56 -22.74 -6.36
N PHE A 145 0.89 -21.66 -7.06
CA PHE A 145 1.58 -20.51 -6.50
C PHE A 145 0.96 -19.20 -6.99
N CYS A 146 1.18 -18.13 -6.23
CA CYS A 146 0.77 -16.78 -6.60
C CYS A 146 1.53 -16.32 -7.85
N SER A 147 0.82 -15.89 -8.90
CA SER A 147 1.44 -15.46 -10.16
C SER A 147 2.02 -14.04 -10.08
N ILE A 148 3.05 -13.86 -9.26
CA ILE A 148 3.76 -12.58 -9.07
C ILE A 148 5.24 -12.77 -9.45
N PRO A 149 5.68 -12.29 -10.62
CA PRO A 149 7.09 -12.33 -11.00
C PRO A 149 7.96 -11.50 -10.05
N LYS A 150 9.18 -11.96 -9.77
CA LYS A 150 10.12 -11.32 -8.82
C LYS A 150 10.43 -9.86 -9.17
N ASN A 151 10.48 -9.52 -10.46
CA ASN A 151 10.83 -8.18 -10.95
C ASN A 151 9.59 -7.43 -11.46
N SER A 152 8.43 -7.67 -10.85
CA SER A 152 7.18 -7.00 -11.24
C SER A 152 6.86 -5.83 -10.29
N PRO A 153 6.11 -4.81 -10.76
CA PRO A 153 5.63 -3.72 -9.90
C PRO A 153 4.85 -4.23 -8.67
N ARG A 154 4.16 -5.36 -8.78
CA ARG A 154 3.44 -5.94 -7.63
C ARG A 154 4.40 -6.52 -6.59
N ALA A 155 5.50 -7.14 -7.01
CA ALA A 155 6.52 -7.62 -6.09
C ALA A 155 7.16 -6.46 -5.32
N ASP A 156 7.46 -5.35 -5.99
CA ASP A 156 8.01 -4.16 -5.34
C ASP A 156 7.02 -3.53 -4.36
N LEU A 157 5.73 -3.52 -4.70
CA LEU A 157 4.69 -3.09 -3.78
C LEU A 157 4.67 -3.95 -2.51
N LEU A 158 4.68 -5.28 -2.65
CA LEU A 158 4.67 -6.20 -1.52
C LEU A 158 5.92 -6.06 -0.64
N ARG A 159 7.10 -5.79 -1.23
CA ARG A 159 8.34 -5.53 -0.48
C ARG A 159 8.29 -4.23 0.32
N ARG A 160 7.57 -3.22 -0.17
CA ARG A 160 7.44 -1.91 0.50
C ARG A 160 6.26 -1.84 1.48
N ALA A 161 5.34 -2.80 1.45
CA ALA A 161 4.24 -2.87 2.37
C ALA A 161 4.76 -3.10 3.80
N THR A 162 4.31 -2.27 4.74
CA THR A 162 4.68 -2.39 6.16
C THR A 162 3.60 -3.11 6.98
N LEU A 163 2.38 -3.18 6.45
CA LEU A 163 1.27 -3.96 6.99
C LEU A 163 0.44 -4.54 5.84
N ILE A 164 0.01 -5.79 5.97
CA ILE A 164 -0.90 -6.52 5.08
C ILE A 164 -2.02 -7.13 5.91
#